data_AF-A0A127K7U5-F1
#
_entry.id   AF-A0A127K7U5-F1
#
_cell.length_a   1.000
_cell.length_b   1.000
_cell.length_c   1.000
_cell.angle_alpha   90.00
_cell.angle_beta   90.00
_cell.angle_gamma   90.00
#
_symmetry.space_group_name_H-M   'P 1'
#
loop_
_entity.id
_entity.type
_entity.pdbx_description
1 polymer ?
#
loop_
_entity_poly.entity_id
_entity_poly.type
_entity_poly.pdbx_seq_one_letter_code
_entity_poly.pdbx_strand_id
1 'polypeptide(L)'
;MKLKLGNTGRALAAALALSAAAGGALAQNFITSKAEVEQLLSGATFIGVYLRTESAYTLKFGSDGMLTDTTGAKARWWVDEQARYCREWLDGKLKGNTACMNVEFEDGQVALYSEGKKVVEGIVTGN
;
A
#
# COMPACT_ATOMS: atom_id res chain seq x y z
N MET A 1 20.88 -70.14 -10.19
CA MET A 1 19.97 -70.26 -11.36
C MET A 1 18.83 -69.26 -11.18
N LYS A 2 18.45 -68.57 -12.27
CA LYS A 2 17.36 -67.57 -12.38
C LYS A 2 15.99 -68.25 -12.53
N LEU A 3 14.92 -67.60 -12.06
CA LEU A 3 13.55 -67.54 -12.63
C LEU A 3 12.76 -66.47 -11.83
N LYS A 4 12.66 -65.21 -12.27
CA LYS A 4 11.75 -64.55 -13.23
C LYS A 4 10.27 -64.39 -12.80
N LEU A 5 9.94 -63.09 -12.59
CA LEU A 5 8.74 -62.30 -12.94
C LEU A 5 7.32 -62.81 -12.61
N GLY A 6 6.62 -62.06 -11.75
CA GLY A 6 5.17 -62.04 -11.64
C GLY A 6 4.67 -60.59 -11.52
N ASN A 7 3.80 -60.22 -12.43
CA ASN A 7 3.27 -58.88 -12.71
C ASN A 7 2.21 -58.44 -11.67
N THR A 8 1.93 -57.12 -11.67
CA THR A 8 0.69 -56.45 -11.19
C THR A 8 0.42 -56.33 -9.68
N GLY A 9 0.32 -55.08 -9.22
CA GLY A 9 -0.24 -54.75 -7.91
C GLY A 9 -0.24 -53.25 -7.63
N ARG A 10 -1.27 -52.55 -8.11
CA ARG A 10 -1.63 -51.19 -7.70
C ARG A 10 -1.54 -51.04 -6.18
N ALA A 11 -0.73 -50.11 -5.68
CA ALA A 11 -1.01 -49.32 -4.47
C ALA A 11 0.21 -48.43 -4.16
N LEU A 12 0.23 -47.21 -4.67
CA LEU A 12 0.87 -46.12 -3.93
C LEU A 12 -0.16 -45.01 -3.79
N ALA A 13 -0.97 -45.15 -2.74
CA ALA A 13 -1.60 -44.03 -2.08
C ALA A 13 -0.50 -43.25 -1.37
N ALA A 14 -0.16 -42.08 -1.90
CA ALA A 14 0.53 -41.04 -1.15
C ALA A 14 -0.44 -39.85 -1.13
N ALA A 15 -1.09 -39.68 0.02
CA ALA A 15 -1.93 -38.54 0.33
C ALA A 15 -1.08 -37.26 0.16
N LEU A 16 -1.36 -36.50 -0.89
CA LEU A 16 -0.85 -35.14 -1.01
C LEU A 16 -1.58 -34.32 0.03
N ALA A 17 -0.85 -34.03 1.12
CA ALA A 17 -1.25 -33.10 2.14
C ALA A 17 -1.76 -31.82 1.48
N LEU A 18 -3.03 -31.53 1.78
CA LEU A 18 -3.69 -30.27 1.47
C LEU A 18 -2.87 -29.17 2.15
N SER A 19 -1.91 -28.60 1.42
CA SER A 19 -1.27 -27.35 1.80
C SER A 19 -2.33 -26.29 1.56
N ALA A 20 -3.24 -26.17 2.53
CA ALA A 20 -3.99 -24.96 2.72
C ALA A 20 -2.94 -23.87 2.95
N ALA A 21 -2.51 -23.25 1.86
CA ALA A 21 -2.10 -21.87 1.90
C ALA A 21 -3.33 -21.14 2.44
N ALA A 22 -3.40 -21.03 3.77
CA ALA A 22 -4.14 -19.99 4.42
C ALA A 22 -3.46 -18.69 3.96
N GLY A 23 -3.77 -18.27 2.73
CA GLY A 23 -3.83 -16.87 2.38
C GLY A 23 -4.96 -16.29 3.22
N GLY A 24 -4.73 -16.20 4.53
CA GLY A 24 -5.36 -15.15 5.29
C GLY A 24 -4.96 -13.91 4.54
N ALA A 25 -5.92 -13.27 3.87
CA ALA A 25 -5.83 -11.86 3.67
C ALA A 25 -5.59 -11.32 5.07
N LEU A 26 -4.32 -11.04 5.42
CA LEU A 26 -4.02 -10.21 6.57
C LEU A 26 -4.88 -8.99 6.29
N ALA A 27 -5.90 -8.79 7.13
CA ALA A 27 -6.78 -7.65 6.98
C ALA A 27 -5.83 -6.46 7.07
N GLN A 28 -5.57 -5.83 5.92
CA GLN A 28 -4.67 -4.68 5.89
C GLN A 28 -5.34 -3.63 6.77
N ASN A 29 -4.64 -3.15 7.79
CA ASN A 29 -5.20 -2.29 8.84
C ASN A 29 -5.33 -0.85 8.33
N PHE A 30 -6.08 -0.68 7.25
CA PHE A 30 -6.33 0.61 6.65
C PHE A 30 -7.21 1.46 7.55
N ILE A 31 -6.92 2.75 7.59
CA ILE A 31 -7.83 3.73 8.16
C ILE A 31 -9.13 3.70 7.34
N THR A 32 -10.24 3.46 8.01
CA THR A 32 -11.57 3.34 7.37
C THR A 32 -12.43 4.60 7.55
N SER A 33 -11.98 5.55 8.37
CA SER A 33 -12.65 6.82 8.62
C SER A 33 -12.05 7.92 7.75
N LYS A 34 -12.88 8.54 6.90
CA LYS A 34 -12.48 9.72 6.10
C LYS A 34 -11.94 10.84 6.99
N ALA A 35 -12.65 11.13 8.09
CA ALA A 35 -12.27 12.17 9.04
C ALA A 35 -10.93 11.89 9.72
N GLU A 36 -10.59 10.62 9.96
CA GLU A 36 -9.32 10.24 10.56
C GLU A 36 -8.16 10.42 9.57
N VAL A 37 -8.34 10.09 8.29
CA VAL A 37 -7.33 10.39 7.26
C VAL A 37 -7.16 11.89 7.06
N GLU A 38 -8.25 12.64 7.02
CA GLU A 38 -8.21 14.11 6.95
C GLU A 38 -7.48 14.69 8.16
N GLN A 39 -7.82 14.22 9.36
CA GLN A 39 -7.15 14.63 10.60
C GLN A 39 -5.69 14.25 10.60
N LEU A 40 -5.28 13.09 10.06
CA LEU A 40 -3.88 12.66 10.02
C LEU A 40 -3.03 13.50 9.07
N LEU A 41 -3.59 13.88 7.92
CA LEU A 41 -2.85 14.48 6.81
C LEU A 41 -2.97 16.00 6.76
N SER A 42 -4.09 16.60 7.16
CA SER A 42 -4.30 18.04 7.01
C SER A 42 -3.28 18.87 7.79
N GLY A 43 -2.57 19.77 7.12
CA GLY A 43 -1.49 20.57 7.71
C GLY A 43 -0.15 19.84 7.86
N ALA A 44 -0.15 18.51 7.73
CA ALA A 44 1.00 17.67 8.03
C ALA A 44 2.05 17.66 6.91
N THR A 45 3.29 17.31 7.28
CA THR A 45 4.33 16.89 6.35
C THR A 45 4.57 15.39 6.51
N PHE A 46 4.29 14.64 5.44
CA PHE A 46 4.61 13.22 5.33
C PHE A 46 6.02 13.06 4.79
N ILE A 47 6.87 12.34 5.51
CA ILE A 47 8.28 12.09 5.18
C ILE A 47 8.50 10.59 5.15
N GLY A 48 8.82 10.05 3.97
CA GLY A 48 8.97 8.62 3.77
C GLY A 48 9.89 8.25 2.61
N VAL A 49 9.80 6.99 2.20
CA VAL A 49 10.57 6.40 1.11
C VAL A 49 9.62 5.72 0.14
N TYR A 50 9.73 6.04 -1.16
CA TYR A 50 9.01 5.33 -2.20
C TYR A 50 9.70 3.99 -2.47
N LEU A 51 9.04 2.89 -2.08
CA LEU A 51 9.68 1.57 -1.96
C LEU A 51 10.17 1.01 -3.29
N ARG A 52 9.55 1.40 -4.42
CA ARG A 52 9.94 0.90 -5.74
C ARG A 52 11.32 1.40 -6.18
N THR A 53 11.68 2.63 -5.79
CA THR A 53 12.93 3.27 -6.24
C THR A 53 13.85 3.63 -5.08
N GLU A 54 13.46 3.30 -3.85
CA GLU A 54 14.17 3.62 -2.60
C GLU A 54 14.52 5.12 -2.47
N SER A 55 13.72 5.97 -3.11
CA SER A 55 13.95 7.41 -3.13
C SER A 55 13.16 8.12 -2.04
N ALA A 56 13.74 9.17 -1.48
CA ALA A 56 13.04 10.05 -0.54
C ALA A 56 11.72 10.55 -1.15
N TYR A 57 10.68 10.50 -0.34
CA TYR A 57 9.33 10.91 -0.68
C TYR A 57 8.80 11.83 0.41
N THR A 58 8.68 13.13 0.11
CA THR A 58 8.12 14.10 1.03
C THR A 58 6.93 14.79 0.39
N LEU A 59 5.84 14.86 1.13
CA LEU A 59 4.63 15.56 0.77
C LEU A 59 4.24 16.52 1.89
N LYS A 60 3.96 17.77 1.53
CA LYS A 60 3.37 18.76 2.43
C LYS A 60 1.91 18.93 2.09
N PHE A 61 1.05 18.61 3.05
CA PHE A 61 -0.40 18.68 2.93
C PHE A 61 -0.88 19.99 3.55
N GLY A 62 -1.27 20.93 2.71
CA GLY A 62 -1.94 22.16 3.14
C GLY A 62 -3.36 21.87 3.59
N SER A 63 -3.79 22.53 4.67
CA SER A 63 -5.18 22.47 5.17
C SER A 63 -6.19 23.10 4.23
N ASP A 64 -5.72 23.80 3.19
CA ASP A 64 -6.49 24.38 2.09
C ASP A 64 -6.72 23.41 0.93
N GLY A 65 -6.27 22.15 1.05
CA GLY A 65 -6.35 21.15 0.00
C GLY A 65 -5.22 21.21 -1.03
N MET A 66 -4.20 22.05 -0.82
CA MET A 66 -2.99 22.07 -1.64
C MET A 66 -1.99 21.03 -1.16
N LEU A 67 -1.28 20.40 -2.09
CA LEU A 67 -0.22 19.44 -1.84
C LEU A 67 1.05 19.92 -2.53
N THR A 68 2.21 19.79 -1.88
CA THR A 68 3.51 20.10 -2.50
C THR A 68 4.51 18.98 -2.27
N ASP A 69 5.29 18.62 -3.29
CA ASP A 69 6.36 17.62 -3.16
C ASP A 69 7.73 18.23 -2.85
N THR A 70 8.77 17.38 -2.76
CA THR A 70 10.17 17.79 -2.54
C THR A 70 10.72 18.70 -3.64
N THR A 71 10.19 18.61 -4.87
CA THR A 71 10.64 19.40 -6.02
C THR A 71 9.93 20.76 -6.09
N GLY A 72 8.91 20.96 -5.26
CA GLY A 72 8.05 22.15 -5.28
C GLY A 72 6.87 22.03 -6.25
N ALA A 73 6.66 20.87 -6.87
CA ALA A 73 5.50 20.62 -7.71
C ALA A 73 4.23 20.62 -6.85
N LYS A 74 3.16 21.20 -7.39
CA LYS A 74 1.89 21.41 -6.71
C LYS A 74 0.83 20.42 -7.18
N ALA A 75 0.00 20.00 -6.25
CA ALA A 75 -1.16 19.16 -6.47
C ALA A 75 -2.35 19.69 -5.65
N ARG A 76 -3.54 19.19 -5.98
CA ARG A 76 -4.68 19.18 -5.06
C ARG A 76 -4.70 17.83 -4.36
N TRP A 77 -5.11 17.80 -3.10
CA TRP A 77 -5.38 16.56 -2.40
C TRP A 77 -6.76 16.59 -1.74
N TRP A 78 -7.32 15.41 -1.54
CA TRP A 78 -8.57 15.20 -0.83
C TRP A 78 -8.62 13.77 -0.28
N VAL A 79 -9.57 13.50 0.60
CA VAL A 79 -9.91 12.13 1.02
C VAL A 79 -11.25 11.78 0.38
N ASP A 80 -11.34 10.59 -0.22
CA ASP A 80 -12.60 10.12 -0.81
C ASP A 80 -13.50 9.41 0.22
N GLU A 81 -14.69 9.00 -0.23
CA GLU A 81 -15.68 8.31 0.62
C GLU A 81 -15.24 6.92 1.09
N GLN A 82 -14.14 6.39 0.55
CA GLN A 82 -13.54 5.12 0.97
C GLN A 82 -12.35 5.31 1.91
N ALA A 83 -12.20 6.52 2.48
CA ALA A 83 -11.06 6.91 3.32
C ALA A 83 -9.70 6.76 2.62
N ARG A 84 -9.64 6.99 1.31
CA ARG A 84 -8.39 6.99 0.55
C ARG A 84 -7.85 8.40 0.40
N TYR A 85 -6.55 8.56 0.58
CA TYR A 85 -5.86 9.78 0.20
C TYR A 85 -5.75 9.83 -1.33
N CYS A 86 -6.37 10.85 -1.93
CA CYS A 86 -6.32 11.13 -3.35
C CYS A 86 -5.56 12.42 -3.65
N ARG A 87 -4.96 12.49 -4.84
CA ARG A 87 -4.33 13.71 -5.36
C ARG A 87 -4.51 13.84 -6.86
N GLU A 88 -4.41 15.07 -7.35
CA GLU A 88 -4.21 15.42 -8.76
C GLU A 88 -3.06 16.43 -8.86
N TRP A 89 -2.05 16.14 -9.68
CA TRP A 89 -0.95 17.08 -9.93
C TRP A 89 -1.38 18.23 -10.84
N LEU A 90 -1.13 19.46 -10.40
CA LEU A 90 -1.47 20.70 -11.13
C LEU A 90 -0.35 21.17 -12.05
N ASP A 91 0.90 20.80 -11.73
CA ASP A 91 2.09 21.15 -12.49
C ASP A 91 3.16 20.03 -12.45
N GLY A 92 4.35 20.34 -12.95
CA GLY A 92 5.46 19.39 -13.03
C GLY A 92 5.28 18.29 -14.08
N LYS A 93 6.14 17.27 -14.00
CA LYS A 93 6.16 16.15 -14.97
C LYS A 93 4.91 15.26 -14.92
N LEU A 94 4.17 15.32 -13.81
CA LEU A 94 3.01 14.48 -13.56
C LEU A 94 1.69 15.25 -13.71
N LYS A 95 1.69 16.48 -14.23
CA LYS A 95 0.49 17.30 -14.38
C LYS A 95 -0.69 16.52 -14.99
N GLY A 96 -1.85 16.60 -14.33
CA GLY A 96 -3.09 15.89 -14.69
C GLY A 96 -3.15 14.43 -14.23
N ASN A 97 -2.08 13.90 -13.62
CA ASN A 97 -2.12 12.56 -13.04
C ASN A 97 -2.89 12.58 -11.72
N THR A 98 -3.92 11.73 -11.67
CA THR A 98 -4.75 11.50 -10.48
C THR A 98 -4.51 10.10 -9.93
N ALA A 99 -4.41 9.99 -8.61
CA ALA A 99 -4.28 8.70 -7.93
C ALA A 99 -4.87 8.75 -6.51
N CYS A 100 -5.44 7.63 -6.08
CA CYS A 100 -5.97 7.41 -4.73
C CYS A 100 -5.28 6.21 -4.08
N MET A 101 -4.92 6.33 -2.80
CA MET A 101 -4.17 5.33 -2.05
C MET A 101 -4.81 5.10 -0.69
N ASN A 102 -4.82 3.84 -0.25
CA ASN A 102 -5.22 3.53 1.11
C ASN A 102 -4.12 3.99 2.07
N VAL A 103 -4.52 4.39 3.26
CA VAL A 103 -3.62 4.85 4.32
C VAL A 103 -3.67 3.85 5.47
N GLU A 104 -2.50 3.43 5.93
CA GLU A 104 -2.30 2.65 7.15
C GLU A 104 -1.54 3.51 8.16
N PHE A 105 -1.96 3.47 9.41
CA PHE A 105 -1.28 4.16 10.52
C PHE A 105 -1.17 3.23 11.72
N GLU A 106 0.06 2.86 12.07
CA GLU A 106 0.34 1.92 13.16
C GLU A 106 1.66 2.33 13.82
N ASP A 107 1.69 2.37 15.16
CA ASP A 107 2.87 2.70 15.96
C ASP A 107 3.61 3.99 15.55
N GLY A 108 2.87 5.00 15.08
CA GLY A 108 3.43 6.28 14.63
C GLY A 108 4.02 6.26 13.21
N GLN A 109 3.94 5.12 12.51
CA GLN A 109 4.34 4.95 11.13
C GLN A 109 3.13 5.03 10.20
N VAL A 110 3.28 5.72 9.08
CA VAL A 110 2.28 5.82 8.02
C VAL A 110 2.75 5.07 6.79
N ALA A 111 1.88 4.25 6.21
CA ALA A 111 2.11 3.60 4.94
C ALA A 111 1.00 3.93 3.93
N LEU A 112 1.39 4.12 2.66
CA LEU A 112 0.48 4.35 1.55
C LEU A 112 0.46 3.11 0.66
N TYR A 113 -0.75 2.71 0.27
CA TYR A 113 -0.97 1.53 -0.57
C TYR A 113 -1.67 1.90 -1.87
N SER A 114 -1.12 1.44 -2.99
CA SER A 114 -1.74 1.52 -4.32
C SER A 114 -2.11 0.13 -4.77
N GLU A 115 -3.37 -0.11 -5.11
CA GLU A 115 -3.86 -1.41 -5.59
C GLU A 115 -3.48 -2.58 -4.64
N GLY A 116 -3.58 -2.36 -3.33
CA GLY A 116 -3.25 -3.35 -2.29
C GLY A 116 -1.75 -3.55 -2.04
N LYS A 117 -0.86 -2.87 -2.77
CA LYS A 117 0.59 -2.93 -2.57
C LYS A 117 1.09 -1.73 -1.80
N LYS A 118 1.89 -1.96 -0.75
CA LYS A 118 2.60 -0.89 -0.03
C LYS A 118 3.56 -0.20 -1.02
N VAL A 119 3.39 1.10 -1.22
CA VAL A 119 4.21 1.88 -2.17
C VAL A 119 5.08 2.93 -1.47
N VAL A 120 4.65 3.43 -0.32
CA VAL A 120 5.42 4.37 0.51
C VAL A 120 5.29 3.96 1.96
N GLU A 121 6.36 4.16 2.71
CA GLU A 121 6.38 4.07 4.16
C GLU A 121 7.12 5.28 4.73
N GLY A 122 6.65 5.81 5.85
CA GLY A 122 7.19 7.01 6.44
C GLY A 122 6.50 7.42 7.73
N ILE A 123 6.64 8.70 8.08
CA ILE A 123 6.03 9.31 9.25
C ILE A 123 5.32 10.61 8.84
N VAL A 124 4.37 11.05 9.66
CA VAL A 124 3.78 12.38 9.56
C VAL A 124 4.28 13.27 10.68
N THR A 125 4.47 14.55 10.38
CA THR A 125 4.93 15.57 11.34
C THR A 125 4.17 16.87 11.15
N GLY A 126 4.02 17.66 12.21
CA GLY A 126 3.49 19.03 12.11
C GLY A 126 1.98 19.13 11.90
N ASN A 127 1.21 18.32 12.64
CA ASN A 127 -0.25 18.36 12.71
C ASN A 127 -0.69 18.83 14.11
#